data_AF-A0A545U091-F1
#
_entry.id   AF-A0A545U091-F1
#
_cell.length_a   1.000
_cell.length_b   1.000
_cell.length_c   1.000
_cell.angle_alpha   90.00
_cell.angle_beta   90.00
_cell.angle_gamma   90.00
#
_symmetry.space_group_name_H-M   'P 1'
#
loop_
_entity.id
_entity.type
_entity.pdbx_description
1 polymer ?
#
loop_
_entity_poly.entity_id
_entity_poly.type
_entity_poly.pdbx_seq_one_letter_code
_entity_poly.pdbx_strand_id
1 'polypeptide(L)' 'MSYKPKWQMKPLDEWSICGMNHYHIDGEKRLFVSMVKDGRCITEEGKDDKYLWNRLWNKAVEISNEE' A
#
# COMPACT_ATOMS: atom_id res chain seq x y z
N MET A 1 3.81 -23.36 -1.32
CA MET A 1 3.02 -22.12 -1.56
C MET A 1 4.00 -20.99 -1.81
N SER A 2 3.92 -20.31 -2.96
CA SER A 2 4.71 -19.10 -3.21
C SER A 2 4.22 -17.97 -2.32
N TYR A 3 5.11 -17.32 -1.57
CA TYR A 3 4.80 -16.10 -0.84
C TYR A 3 4.33 -15.04 -1.85
N LYS A 4 3.12 -14.49 -1.63
CA LYS A 4 2.65 -13.33 -2.38
C LYS A 4 2.95 -12.06 -1.57
N PRO A 5 3.66 -11.09 -2.15
CA PRO A 5 3.80 -9.77 -1.57
C PRO A 5 2.44 -9.13 -1.22
N LYS A 6 2.42 -8.29 -0.19
CA LYS A 6 1.19 -7.67 0.33
C LYS A 6 0.46 -6.82 -0.70
N TRP A 7 1.20 -6.10 -1.54
CA TRP A 7 0.65 -5.29 -2.65
C TRP A 7 0.10 -6.12 -3.82
N GLN A 8 0.29 -7.44 -3.83
CA GLN A 8 -0.29 -8.36 -4.82
C GLN A 8 -1.49 -9.14 -4.28
N MET A 9 -2.05 -8.69 -3.15
CA MET A 9 -3.29 -9.22 -2.59
C MET A 9 -4.45 -8.29 -2.94
N LYS A 10 -5.60 -8.84 -3.34
CA LYS A 10 -6.85 -8.09 -3.56
C LYS A 10 -7.15 -7.15 -2.40
N PRO A 11 -7.67 -5.93 -2.58
CA PRO A 11 -7.91 -5.26 -3.86
C PRO A 11 -6.64 -4.59 -4.41
N LEU A 12 -5.51 -4.62 -3.68
CA LEU A 12 -4.28 -3.93 -4.08
C LEU A 12 -3.66 -4.51 -5.36
N ASP A 13 -4.00 -5.75 -5.74
CA ASP A 13 -3.57 -6.36 -7.01
C ASP A 13 -4.14 -5.66 -8.26
N GLU A 14 -5.17 -4.83 -8.10
CA GLU A 14 -5.72 -3.97 -9.15
C GLU A 14 -5.02 -2.60 -9.22
N TRP A 15 -4.12 -2.31 -8.28
CA TRP A 15 -3.40 -1.04 -8.19
C TRP A 15 -1.93 -1.22 -8.58
N SER A 16 -1.38 -0.24 -9.27
CA SER A 16 0.03 -0.24 -9.68
C SER A 16 0.89 0.52 -8.68
N ILE A 17 2.00 -0.06 -8.21
CA ILE A 17 2.98 0.65 -7.37
C ILE A 17 3.59 1.79 -8.20
N CYS A 18 3.46 3.02 -7.74
CA CYS A 18 4.15 4.19 -8.32
C CYS A 18 5.29 4.71 -7.43
N GLY A 19 5.32 4.31 -6.15
CA GLY A 19 6.43 4.57 -5.25
C GLY A 19 6.42 3.60 -4.08
N MET A 20 7.57 3.01 -3.77
CA MET A 20 7.73 2.18 -2.59
C MET A 20 9.18 2.31 -2.09
N ASN A 21 9.35 2.74 -0.85
CA ASN A 21 10.67 2.96 -0.28
C ASN A 21 10.73 2.56 1.19
N HIS A 22 11.74 1.78 1.56
CA HIS A 22 12.11 1.58 2.95
C HIS A 22 13.16 2.61 3.35
N TYR A 23 12.99 3.23 4.50
CA TYR A 23 13.92 4.22 5.04
C TYR A 23 13.99 4.10 6.57
N HIS A 24 14.93 4.80 7.20
CA HIS A 24 15.11 4.77 8.66
C HIS A 24 14.92 6.17 9.24
N ILE A 25 14.21 6.26 10.36
CA ILE A 25 14.13 7.45 11.22
C ILE A 25 14.53 7.02 12.62
N ASP A 26 15.57 7.62 13.18
CA ASP A 26 16.07 7.31 14.53
C ASP A 26 16.34 5.81 14.77
N GLY A 27 16.82 5.11 13.73
CA GLY A 27 17.08 3.67 13.77
C GLY A 27 15.87 2.77 13.53
N GLU A 28 14.65 3.33 13.50
CA GLU A 28 13.42 2.60 13.21
C GLU A 28 13.18 2.47 11.71
N LYS A 29 13.03 1.24 11.21
CA LYS A 29 12.71 0.97 9.81
C LYS A 29 11.26 1.35 9.51
N ARG A 30 11.08 2.17 8.49
CA ARG A 30 9.79 2.62 7.97
C ARG A 30 9.62 2.25 6.50
N LEU A 31 8.37 2.27 6.08
CA LEU A 31 7.93 2.01 4.71
C LEU A 31 7.01 3.14 4.28
N PHE A 32 7.30 3.69 3.10
CA PHE A 32 6.42 4.52 2.31
C PHE A 32 5.92 3.68 1.12
N VAL A 33 4.61 3.68 0.85
CA VAL A 33 4.00 3.04 -0.32
C VAL A 33 2.99 3.97 -0.95
N SER A 34 3.04 4.12 -2.26
CA SER A 34 2.06 4.81 -3.08
C SER A 34 1.65 3.94 -4.26
N MET A 35 0.36 3.86 -4.52
CA MET A 35 -0.22 3.07 -5.62
C MET A 35 -1.24 3.89 -6.40
N VAL A 36 -1.38 3.60 -7.69
CA VAL A 36 -2.29 4.29 -8.60
C VAL A 36 -3.21 3.31 -9.33
N LYS A 37 -4.45 3.74 -9.59
CA LYS A 37 -5.46 3.04 -10.38
C LYS A 37 -6.41 4.07 -10.99
N ASP A 38 -6.63 4.02 -12.31
CA ASP A 38 -7.60 4.86 -13.02
C ASP A 38 -7.55 6.36 -12.69
N GLY A 39 -6.34 6.93 -12.64
CA GLY A 39 -6.12 8.35 -12.32
C GLY A 39 -6.23 8.70 -10.83
N ARG A 40 -6.50 7.72 -9.96
CA ARG A 40 -6.57 7.84 -8.50
C ARG A 40 -5.27 7.36 -7.86
N CYS A 41 -4.99 7.85 -6.66
CA CYS A 41 -3.77 7.55 -5.91
C CYS A 41 -4.08 7.25 -4.43
N ILE A 42 -3.47 6.20 -3.90
CA ILE A 42 -3.47 5.86 -2.48
C ILE A 42 -2.05 5.82 -1.95
N THR A 43 -1.83 6.38 -0.77
CA THR A 43 -0.51 6.46 -0.15
C THR A 43 -0.60 6.15 1.34
N GLU A 44 0.38 5.42 1.85
CA GLU A 44 0.57 5.15 3.28
C GLU A 44 2.05 5.20 3.65
N GLU A 45 2.31 5.62 4.88
CA GLU A 45 3.65 5.70 5.45
C GLU A 45 3.62 5.26 6.92
N GLY A 46 4.63 4.53 7.36
CA GLY A 46 4.75 4.11 8.75
C GLY A 46 5.62 2.87 8.92
N LYS A 47 5.35 2.09 9.97
CA LYS A 47 6.01 0.79 10.15
C LYS A 47 5.57 -0.16 9.05
N ASP A 48 6.50 -0.96 8.52
CA ASP A 48 6.18 -2.05 7.58
C ASP A 48 5.51 -3.20 8.33
N ASP A 49 4.22 -3.00 8.63
CA ASP A 49 3.41 -3.92 9.41
C ASP A 49 2.04 -4.12 8.77
N LYS A 50 1.29 -5.09 9.32
CA LYS A 50 -0.06 -5.38 8.84
C LYS A 50 -1.02 -4.18 8.92
N TYR A 51 -0.77 -3.21 9.81
CA TYR A 51 -1.66 -2.06 9.97
C TYR A 51 -1.46 -1.06 8.84
N LEU A 52 -0.22 -0.83 8.39
CA LEU A 52 0.05 -0.04 7.19
C LEU A 52 -0.67 -0.62 5.97
N TRP A 53 -0.49 -1.92 5.73
CA TRP A 53 -1.15 -2.61 4.62
C TRP A 53 -2.68 -2.62 4.74
N ASN A 54 -3.24 -2.74 5.95
CA ASN A 54 -4.69 -2.64 6.17
C ASN A 54 -5.24 -1.24 5.89
N ARG A 55 -4.50 -0.16 6.22
CA ARG A 55 -4.93 1.20 5.89
C ARG A 55 -4.91 1.44 4.39
N LEU A 56 -3.85 0.98 3.71
CA LEU A 56 -3.75 1.08 2.25
C LEU A 56 -4.88 0.31 1.56
N TRP A 57 -5.22 -0.88 2.09
CA TRP A 57 -6.35 -1.67 1.64
C TRP A 57 -7.68 -0.93 1.81
N ASN A 58 -7.96 -0.36 2.97
CA ASN A 58 -9.21 0.36 3.21
C ASN A 58 -9.35 1.54 2.26
N LYS A 59 -8.28 2.30 2.01
CA LYS A 59 -8.27 3.37 0.99
C LYS A 59 -8.60 2.86 -0.41
N ALA A 60 -8.04 1.71 -0.80
CA ALA A 60 -8.34 1.08 -2.08
C ALA A 60 -9.81 0.69 -2.21
N VAL A 61 -10.40 0.14 -1.14
CA VAL A 61 -11.83 -0.23 -1.07
C VAL A 61 -12.72 1.00 -1.13
N GLU A 62 -12.46 2.00 -0.28
CA GLU A 62 -13.24 3.24 -0.21
C GLU A 62 -13.28 3.92 -1.57
N ILE A 63 -12.13 4.13 -2.18
CA ILE A 63 -12.04 4.77 -3.48
C ILE A 63 -12.75 3.93 -4.56
N SER A 64 -12.58 2.60 -4.58
CA SER A 64 -13.21 1.77 -5.62
C SER A 64 -14.75 1.73 -5.51
N ASN A 65 -15.32 2.08 -4.35
CA ASN A 65 -16.78 2.13 -4.13
C ASN A 65 -17.41 3.50 -4.46
N GLU A 66 -16.61 4.51 -4.80
CA GLU A 66 -17.10 5.84 -5.25
C GLU A 66 -17.52 5.85 -6.75
N GLU A 67 -17.76 4.66 -7.33
CA GLU A 67 -18.27 4.44 -8.70
C GLU A 67 -19.72 3.94 -8.68
#